data_AF-A0A534HF23-F1
#
_entry.id   AF-A0A534HF23-F1
#
_cell.length_a   1.000
_cell.length_b   1.000
_cell.length_c   1.000
_cell.angle_alpha   90.00
_cell.angle_beta   90.00
_cell.angle_gamma   90.00
#
_symmetry.space_group_name_H-M   'P 1'
#
loop_
_entity.id
_entity.type
_entity.pdbx_description
1 polymer ?
#
loop_
_entity_poly.entity_id
_entity_poly.type
_entity_poly.pdbx_seq_one_letter_code
_entity_poly.pdbx_strand_id
1 'polypeptide(L)'
;MYYLASRPEAALPVQVIRGFGTAIMHGGTTTVLAMISITLYESRPNGGPQLLLPGLLAAVVLHSGFNSLLGRPALATLATLLVLPSVIYLVFRQGERTLRDWLDADLDSNVQLLESINTGRFLDSNGGRYLQSLRARFRGEDLADMLCCLRLHGELALRAKGILLLRESGMDEPPIDAETRDRLAELAQLERAVGKAGMLALRPLMMATGKDIWQLTLLGR
;
A
#
# COMPACT_ATOMS: atom_id res chain seq x y z
N MET A 1 43.66 15.48 27.77
CA MET A 1 44.37 14.42 26.99
C MET A 1 44.66 13.15 27.79
N TYR A 2 45.08 13.21 29.07
CA TYR A 2 45.38 12.01 29.88
C TYR A 2 44.17 11.08 30.11
N TYR A 3 42.97 11.65 30.32
CA TYR A 3 41.74 10.88 30.54
C TYR A 3 41.29 10.06 29.32
N LEU A 4 41.53 10.56 28.10
CA LEU A 4 41.23 9.87 26.83
C LEU A 4 42.25 8.77 26.50
N ALA A 5 43.52 8.97 26.89
CA ALA A 5 44.57 7.96 26.71
C ALA A 5 44.41 6.77 27.68
N SER A 6 43.85 7.01 28.87
CA SER A 6 43.62 5.96 29.89
C SER A 6 42.38 5.09 29.65
N ARG A 7 41.49 5.48 28.73
CA ARG A 7 40.26 4.75 28.40
C ARG A 7 40.08 4.68 26.87
N PRO A 8 40.59 3.62 26.21
CA PRO A 8 40.43 3.42 24.77
C PRO A 8 38.96 3.49 24.31
N GLU A 9 38.04 3.05 25.16
CA GLU A 9 36.58 3.10 25.00
C GLU A 9 36.00 4.52 24.87
N ALA A 10 36.72 5.54 25.36
CA ALA A 10 36.31 6.94 25.33
C ALA A 10 36.91 7.72 24.16
N ALA A 11 37.71 7.08 23.31
CA ALA A 11 38.29 7.74 22.15
C ALA A 11 37.20 8.28 21.21
N LEU A 12 37.41 9.48 20.66
CA LEU A 12 36.44 10.14 19.75
C LEU A 12 35.94 9.22 18.62
N PRO A 13 36.77 8.40 17.95
CA PRO A 13 36.30 7.48 16.91
C PRO A 13 35.28 6.45 17.42
N VAL A 14 35.46 5.92 18.64
CA VAL A 14 34.55 4.94 19.24
C VAL A 14 33.19 5.59 19.54
N GLN A 15 33.19 6.84 20.02
CA GLN A 15 31.96 7.58 20.29
C GLN A 15 31.15 7.85 19.01
N VAL A 16 31.84 8.25 17.93
CA VAL A 16 31.22 8.46 16.60
C VAL A 16 30.63 7.15 16.07
N ILE A 17 31.41 6.06 16.07
CA ILE A 17 30.96 4.74 15.60
C ILE A 17 29.75 4.26 16.38
N ARG A 18 29.75 4.44 17.71
CA ARG A 18 28.66 4.00 18.58
C ARG A 18 27.40 4.84 18.36
N GLY A 19 27.53 6.17 18.26
CA GLY A 19 26.41 7.06 18.00
C GLY A 19 25.74 6.78 16.64
N PHE A 20 26.55 6.65 15.59
CA PHE A 20 26.06 6.35 14.24
C PHE A 20 25.44 4.95 14.14
N GLY A 21 26.08 3.93 14.73
CA GLY A 21 25.55 2.57 14.77
C GLY A 21 24.18 2.50 15.44
N THR A 22 23.99 3.20 16.56
CA THR A 22 22.70 3.30 17.26
C THR A 22 21.65 4.00 16.41
N ALA A 23 22.00 5.10 15.73
CA ALA A 23 21.09 5.83 14.85
C ALA A 23 20.60 4.96 13.68
N ILE A 24 21.51 4.29 12.98
CA ILE A 24 21.16 3.36 11.89
C ILE A 24 20.27 2.23 12.42
N MET A 25 20.62 1.64 13.56
CA MET A 25 19.88 0.52 14.11
C MET A 25 18.44 0.92 14.51
N HIS A 26 18.25 2.05 15.20
CA HIS A 26 16.90 2.54 15.49
C HIS A 26 16.11 2.89 14.23
N GLY A 27 16.75 3.55 13.27
CA GLY A 27 16.14 3.86 11.98
C GLY A 27 15.66 2.60 11.27
N GLY A 28 16.54 1.63 11.04
CA GLY A 28 16.16 0.44 10.29
C GLY A 28 15.27 -0.54 11.05
N THR A 29 15.35 -0.63 12.39
CA THR A 29 14.35 -1.43 13.16
C THR A 29 12.96 -0.81 13.07
N THR A 30 12.86 0.52 13.09
CA THR A 30 11.60 1.24 12.84
C THR A 30 11.11 1.01 11.40
N THR A 31 12.01 1.02 10.42
CA THR A 31 11.68 0.69 9.02
C THR A 31 11.14 -0.74 8.90
N VAL A 32 11.80 -1.74 9.49
CA VAL A 32 11.35 -3.14 9.46
C VAL A 32 9.97 -3.31 10.12
N LEU A 33 9.77 -2.68 11.29
CA LEU A 33 8.46 -2.63 11.95
C LEU A 33 7.40 -2.08 11.00
N ALA A 34 7.66 -0.91 10.40
CA ALA A 34 6.71 -0.22 9.53
C ALA A 34 6.38 -1.05 8.29
N MET A 35 7.40 -1.56 7.58
CA MET A 35 7.21 -2.35 6.36
C MET A 35 6.40 -3.60 6.61
N ILE A 36 6.76 -4.40 7.63
CA ILE A 36 6.01 -5.62 7.97
C ILE A 36 4.57 -5.29 8.37
N SER A 37 4.39 -4.25 9.19
CA SER A 37 3.07 -3.83 9.65
C SER A 37 2.17 -3.37 8.49
N ILE A 38 2.71 -2.56 7.58
CA ILE A 38 1.98 -2.05 6.41
C ILE A 38 1.59 -3.22 5.50
N THR A 39 2.52 -4.13 5.17
CA THR A 39 2.21 -5.29 4.33
C THR A 39 1.10 -6.16 4.92
N LEU A 40 1.10 -6.35 6.24
CA LEU A 40 0.04 -7.10 6.93
C LEU A 40 -1.30 -6.36 6.97
N TYR A 41 -1.28 -5.05 7.19
CA TYR A 41 -2.48 -4.21 7.19
C TYR A 41 -3.13 -4.15 5.81
N GLU A 42 -2.32 -4.04 4.76
CA GLU A 42 -2.77 -4.10 3.37
C GLU A 42 -3.45 -5.44 3.03
N SER A 43 -2.92 -6.54 3.57
CA SER A 43 -3.49 -7.88 3.35
C SER A 43 -4.78 -8.12 4.15
N ARG A 44 -5.06 -7.30 5.18
CA ARG A 44 -6.21 -7.46 6.08
C ARG A 44 -6.79 -6.09 6.46
N PRO A 45 -7.62 -5.48 5.59
CA PRO A 45 -8.10 -4.10 5.75
C PRO A 45 -8.89 -3.83 7.05
N ASN A 46 -9.51 -4.87 7.62
CA ASN A 46 -10.27 -4.80 8.88
C ASN A 46 -9.45 -5.25 10.10
N GLY A 47 -8.13 -5.39 9.96
CA GLY A 47 -7.27 -5.83 11.03
C GLY A 47 -7.07 -4.75 12.10
N GLY A 48 -7.09 -5.18 13.36
CA GLY A 48 -6.79 -4.30 14.49
C GLY A 48 -5.29 -4.07 14.71
N PRO A 49 -4.91 -3.35 15.79
CA PRO A 49 -3.51 -3.06 16.13
C PRO A 49 -2.66 -4.31 16.36
N GLN A 50 -3.27 -5.49 16.50
CA GLN A 50 -2.59 -6.78 16.57
C GLN A 50 -1.69 -7.07 15.35
N LEU A 51 -1.97 -6.46 14.20
CA LEU A 51 -1.12 -6.58 13.00
C LEU A 51 0.26 -5.91 13.16
N LEU A 52 0.44 -5.06 14.17
CA LEU A 52 1.75 -4.50 14.51
C LEU A 52 2.66 -5.51 15.22
N LEU A 53 2.09 -6.57 15.82
CA LEU A 53 2.83 -7.51 16.65
C LEU A 53 3.97 -8.22 15.91
N PRO A 54 3.80 -8.73 14.67
CA PRO A 54 4.89 -9.39 13.96
C PRO A 54 6.04 -8.44 13.63
N GLY A 55 5.72 -7.21 13.21
CA GLY A 55 6.72 -6.17 12.95
C GLY A 55 7.44 -5.74 14.22
N LEU A 56 6.71 -5.61 15.33
CA LEU A 56 7.27 -5.26 16.64
C LEU A 56 8.19 -6.36 17.16
N LEU A 57 7.77 -7.62 17.05
CA LEU A 57 8.59 -8.76 17.44
C LEU A 57 9.89 -8.80 16.63
N ALA A 58 9.81 -8.61 15.30
CA ALA A 58 10.99 -8.55 14.45
C ALA A 58 11.93 -7.40 14.86
N ALA A 59 11.39 -6.20 15.11
CA ALA A 59 12.16 -5.06 15.58
C ALA A 59 12.82 -5.31 16.93
N VAL A 60 12.09 -5.89 17.90
CA VAL A 60 12.63 -6.24 19.24
C VAL A 60 13.75 -7.25 19.13
N VAL A 61 13.62 -8.28 18.29
CA VAL A 61 14.67 -9.29 18.07
C VAL A 61 15.93 -8.66 17.47
N LEU A 62 15.78 -7.84 16.43
CA LEU A 62 16.90 -7.13 15.80
C LEU A 62 17.58 -6.15 16.77
N HIS A 63 16.78 -5.37 17.50
CA HIS A 63 17.25 -4.41 18.49
C HIS A 63 18.01 -5.11 19.63
N SER A 64 17.45 -6.21 20.15
CA SER A 64 18.07 -7.02 21.20
C SER A 64 19.37 -7.68 20.75
N GLY A 65 19.41 -8.16 19.50
CA GLY A 65 20.61 -8.68 18.86
C GLY A 65 21.72 -7.64 18.80
N PHE A 66 21.41 -6.41 18.38
CA PHE A 66 22.38 -5.30 18.40
C PHE A 66 22.85 -4.99 19.82
N ASN A 67 21.93 -4.93 20.79
CA ASN A 67 22.24 -4.61 22.18
C ASN A 67 23.19 -5.63 22.80
N SER A 68 23.11 -6.91 22.41
CA SER A 68 24.05 -7.96 22.86
C SER A 68 25.50 -7.72 22.43
N LEU A 69 25.73 -6.89 21.41
CA LEU A 69 27.04 -6.59 20.83
C LEU A 69 27.62 -5.25 21.31
N LEU A 70 26.97 -4.56 22.24
CA LEU A 70 27.40 -3.24 22.77
C LEU A 70 28.83 -3.22 23.29
N GLY A 71 29.33 -4.33 23.83
CA GLY A 71 30.72 -4.47 24.30
C GLY A 71 31.77 -4.57 23.19
N ARG A 72 31.35 -4.63 21.91
CA ARG A 72 32.24 -4.70 20.73
C ARG A 72 31.72 -3.74 19.65
N PRO A 73 31.89 -2.41 19.82
CA PRO A 73 31.22 -1.41 18.99
C PRO A 73 31.54 -1.51 17.49
N ALA A 74 32.78 -1.87 17.12
CA ALA A 74 33.13 -2.08 15.71
C ALA A 74 32.37 -3.27 15.08
N LEU A 75 32.24 -4.37 15.83
CA LEU A 75 31.50 -5.56 15.38
C LEU A 75 30.00 -5.27 15.31
N ALA A 76 29.44 -4.56 16.30
CA ALA A 76 28.04 -4.13 16.30
C ALA A 76 27.72 -3.28 15.07
N THR A 77 28.55 -2.28 14.75
CA THR A 77 28.33 -1.42 13.58
C THR A 77 28.48 -2.19 12.26
N LEU A 78 29.48 -3.07 12.14
CA LEU A 78 29.64 -3.93 10.97
C LEU A 78 28.42 -4.87 10.79
N ALA A 79 27.96 -5.50 11.87
CA ALA A 79 26.77 -6.34 11.85
C ALA A 79 25.53 -5.55 11.42
N THR A 80 25.31 -4.34 11.95
CA THR A 80 24.21 -3.46 11.54
C THR A 80 24.28 -3.11 10.07
N LEU A 81 25.47 -2.77 9.55
CA LEU A 81 25.68 -2.41 8.14
C LEU A 81 25.42 -3.56 7.17
N LEU A 82 25.55 -4.82 7.62
CA LEU A 82 25.32 -5.99 6.77
C LEU A 82 23.93 -6.58 6.95
N VAL A 83 23.51 -6.78 8.19
CA VAL A 83 22.25 -7.46 8.53
C VAL A 83 21.05 -6.58 8.23
N LEU A 84 21.08 -5.31 8.64
CA LEU A 84 19.90 -4.44 8.55
C LEU A 84 19.50 -4.16 7.10
N PRO A 85 20.42 -3.80 6.18
CA PRO A 85 20.06 -3.65 4.77
C PRO A 85 19.59 -4.95 4.14
N SER A 86 20.17 -6.10 4.51
CA SER A 86 19.76 -7.41 4.01
C SER A 86 18.33 -7.74 4.43
N VAL A 87 17.98 -7.49 5.70
CA VAL A 87 16.62 -7.70 6.21
C VAL A 87 15.63 -6.76 5.53
N ILE A 88 15.97 -5.47 5.42
CA ILE A 88 15.13 -4.48 4.71
C ILE A 88 14.91 -4.90 3.26
N TYR A 89 15.96 -5.34 2.56
CA TYR A 89 15.86 -5.83 1.18
C TYR A 89 14.94 -7.04 1.06
N LEU A 90 15.03 -8.01 1.98
CA LEU A 90 14.17 -9.19 1.95
C LEU A 90 12.70 -8.84 2.20
N VAL A 91 12.43 -7.98 3.19
CA VAL A 91 11.06 -7.50 3.47
C VAL A 91 10.53 -6.69 2.29
N PHE A 92 11.36 -5.83 1.71
CA PHE A 92 11.01 -5.04 0.52
C PHE A 92 10.62 -5.94 -0.64
N ARG A 93 11.47 -6.91 -0.99
CA ARG A 93 11.24 -7.85 -2.10
C ARG A 93 9.98 -8.67 -1.89
N GLN A 94 9.67 -9.05 -0.66
CA GLN A 94 8.42 -9.75 -0.35
C GLN A 94 7.20 -8.83 -0.48
N GLY A 95 7.31 -7.58 -0.04
CA GLY A 95 6.29 -6.55 -0.24
C GLY A 95 6.01 -6.27 -1.71
N GLU A 96 7.08 -6.12 -2.52
CA GLU A 96 6.99 -5.92 -3.97
C GLU A 96 6.25 -7.06 -4.66
N ARG A 97 6.58 -8.32 -4.34
CA ARG A 97 5.88 -9.49 -4.90
C ARG A 97 4.40 -9.49 -4.55
N THR A 98 4.08 -9.24 -3.28
CA THR A 98 2.68 -9.18 -2.81
C THR A 98 1.92 -8.05 -3.50
N LEU A 99 2.59 -6.91 -3.74
CA LEU A 99 2.01 -5.78 -4.46
C LEU A 99 1.79 -6.10 -5.94
N ARG A 100 2.74 -6.78 -6.60
CA ARG A 100 2.62 -7.18 -8.00
C ARG A 100 1.51 -8.21 -8.19
N ASP A 101 1.46 -9.24 -7.35
CA ASP A 101 0.40 -10.26 -7.38
C ASP A 101 -0.99 -9.63 -7.15
N TRP A 102 -1.07 -8.65 -6.25
CA TRP A 102 -2.29 -7.87 -6.03
C TRP A 102 -2.65 -7.02 -7.26
N LEU A 103 -1.68 -6.34 -7.86
CA LEU A 103 -1.88 -5.49 -9.03
C LEU A 103 -2.44 -6.30 -10.21
N ASP A 104 -1.85 -7.46 -10.48
CA ASP A 104 -2.27 -8.35 -11.57
C ASP A 104 -3.69 -8.89 -11.34
N ALA A 105 -3.96 -9.45 -10.16
CA ALA A 105 -5.28 -10.03 -9.85
C ALA A 105 -6.40 -8.98 -9.89
N ASP A 106 -6.13 -7.77 -9.40
CA ASP A 106 -7.10 -6.69 -9.34
C ASP A 106 -7.26 -5.98 -10.69
N LEU A 107 -6.22 -5.96 -11.53
CA LEU A 107 -6.30 -5.51 -12.93
C LEU A 107 -7.24 -6.41 -13.74
N ASP A 108 -7.03 -7.73 -13.69
CA ASP A 108 -7.85 -8.72 -14.38
C ASP A 108 -9.31 -8.63 -13.96
N SER A 109 -9.57 -8.45 -12.67
CA SER A 109 -10.91 -8.23 -12.13
C SER A 109 -11.58 -6.98 -12.72
N ASN A 110 -10.86 -5.85 -12.77
CA ASN A 110 -11.40 -4.61 -13.36
C ASN A 110 -11.66 -4.74 -14.86
N VAL A 111 -10.78 -5.44 -15.61
CA VAL A 111 -11.00 -5.71 -17.04
C VAL A 111 -12.24 -6.55 -17.25
N GLN A 112 -12.41 -7.66 -16.50
CA GLN A 112 -13.58 -8.52 -16.59
C GLN A 112 -14.87 -7.79 -16.22
N LEU A 113 -14.83 -6.95 -15.18
CA LEU A 113 -15.94 -6.09 -14.79
C LEU A 113 -16.36 -5.18 -15.94
N LEU A 114 -15.44 -4.40 -16.48
CA LEU A 114 -15.71 -3.45 -17.56
C LEU A 114 -16.16 -4.15 -18.86
N GLU A 115 -15.53 -5.28 -19.22
CA GLU A 115 -15.93 -6.06 -20.37
C GLU A 115 -17.37 -6.58 -20.22
N SER A 116 -17.73 -7.09 -19.03
CA SER A 116 -19.09 -7.56 -18.75
C SER A 116 -20.12 -6.44 -18.83
N ILE A 117 -19.78 -5.23 -18.39
CA ILE A 117 -20.65 -4.05 -18.49
C ILE A 117 -20.81 -3.65 -19.97
N ASN A 118 -19.71 -3.54 -20.72
CA ASN A 118 -19.70 -3.12 -22.12
C ASN A 118 -20.40 -4.13 -23.04
N THR A 119 -20.34 -5.42 -22.73
CA THR A 119 -21.02 -6.48 -23.49
C THR A 119 -22.45 -6.76 -23.03
N GLY A 120 -22.94 -6.03 -22.01
CA GLY A 120 -24.29 -6.20 -21.46
C GLY A 120 -24.48 -7.46 -20.61
N ARG A 121 -23.42 -8.22 -20.32
CA ARG A 121 -23.46 -9.47 -19.53
C ARG A 121 -23.28 -9.25 -18.02
N PHE A 122 -23.03 -8.02 -17.58
CA PHE A 122 -22.78 -7.72 -16.16
C PHE A 122 -23.90 -8.22 -15.26
N LEU A 123 -25.16 -8.09 -15.69
CA LEU A 123 -26.33 -8.52 -14.91
C LEU A 123 -26.37 -10.03 -14.65
N ASP A 124 -25.69 -10.85 -15.46
CA ASP A 124 -25.58 -12.31 -15.30
C ASP A 124 -24.46 -12.71 -14.31
N SER A 125 -23.62 -11.76 -13.92
CA SER A 125 -22.53 -11.98 -12.96
C SER A 125 -23.04 -12.01 -11.51
N ASN A 126 -22.17 -12.43 -10.58
CA ASN A 126 -22.46 -12.32 -9.14
C ASN A 126 -22.67 -10.85 -8.72
N GLY A 127 -21.87 -9.92 -9.27
CA GLY A 127 -22.01 -8.49 -8.99
C GLY A 127 -23.31 -7.90 -9.53
N GLY A 128 -23.71 -8.33 -10.73
CA GLY A 128 -24.99 -7.96 -11.34
C GLY A 128 -26.20 -8.47 -10.56
N ARG A 129 -26.16 -9.74 -10.10
CA ARG A 129 -27.19 -10.29 -9.21
C ARG A 129 -27.29 -9.52 -7.89
N TYR A 130 -26.15 -9.13 -7.32
CA TYR A 130 -26.12 -8.29 -6.12
C TYR A 130 -26.74 -6.91 -6.39
N LEU A 131 -26.37 -6.23 -7.48
CA LEU A 131 -26.97 -4.95 -7.86
C LEU A 131 -28.49 -5.07 -8.09
N GLN A 132 -28.95 -6.15 -8.72
CA GLN A 132 -30.38 -6.43 -8.87
C GLN A 132 -31.09 -6.63 -7.53
N SER A 133 -30.43 -7.24 -6.54
CA SER A 133 -31.00 -7.41 -5.20
C SER A 133 -31.25 -6.07 -4.49
N LEU A 134 -30.54 -5.01 -4.89
CA LEU A 134 -30.73 -3.65 -4.37
C LEU A 134 -31.99 -2.96 -4.92
N ARG A 135 -32.62 -3.51 -5.98
CA ARG A 135 -33.84 -2.96 -6.58
C ARG A 135 -35.04 -2.90 -5.63
N ALA A 136 -35.04 -3.71 -4.58
CA ALA A 136 -36.08 -3.63 -3.54
C ALA A 136 -35.94 -2.38 -2.64
N ARG A 137 -34.78 -1.71 -2.65
CA ARG A 137 -34.42 -0.62 -1.72
C ARG A 137 -34.10 0.70 -2.42
N PHE A 138 -33.76 0.65 -3.70
CA PHE A 138 -33.34 1.81 -4.50
C PHE A 138 -34.21 1.94 -5.75
N ARG A 139 -34.37 3.17 -6.25
CA ARG A 139 -35.12 3.44 -7.47
C ARG A 139 -34.31 2.97 -8.68
N GLY A 140 -34.98 2.76 -9.81
CA GLY A 140 -34.31 2.34 -11.05
C GLY A 140 -33.25 3.33 -11.54
N GLU A 141 -33.51 4.64 -11.36
CA GLU A 141 -32.56 5.73 -11.63
C GLU A 141 -31.31 5.62 -10.74
N ASP A 142 -31.47 5.42 -9.43
CA ASP A 142 -30.34 5.25 -8.50
C ASP A 142 -29.46 4.05 -8.88
N LEU A 143 -30.07 2.94 -9.30
CA LEU A 143 -29.33 1.74 -9.73
C LEU A 143 -28.56 1.98 -11.04
N ALA A 144 -29.11 2.80 -11.94
CA ALA A 144 -28.42 3.20 -13.16
C ALA A 144 -27.20 4.06 -12.83
N ASP A 145 -27.38 5.05 -11.94
CA ASP A 145 -26.29 5.90 -11.45
C ASP A 145 -25.23 5.08 -10.70
N MET A 146 -25.63 4.08 -9.93
CA MET A 146 -24.72 3.14 -9.27
C MET A 146 -23.90 2.32 -10.27
N LEU A 147 -24.53 1.85 -11.36
CA LEU A 147 -23.83 1.14 -12.43
C LEU A 147 -22.85 2.05 -13.17
N CYS A 148 -23.24 3.30 -13.45
CA CYS A 148 -22.37 4.32 -14.03
C CYS A 148 -21.18 4.63 -13.10
N CYS A 149 -21.43 4.80 -11.81
CA CYS A 149 -20.39 5.01 -10.79
C CYS A 149 -19.40 3.84 -10.76
N LEU A 150 -19.91 2.60 -10.76
CA LEU A 150 -19.08 1.39 -10.76
C LEU A 150 -18.19 1.31 -12.02
N ARG A 151 -18.78 1.59 -13.19
CA ARG A 151 -18.06 1.59 -14.46
C ARG A 151 -16.96 2.66 -14.46
N LEU A 152 -17.30 3.90 -14.14
CA LEU A 152 -16.35 5.02 -14.17
C LEU A 152 -15.22 4.83 -13.15
N HIS A 153 -15.54 4.31 -11.97
CA HIS A 153 -14.55 3.91 -10.98
C HIS A 153 -13.59 2.85 -11.54
N GLY A 154 -14.11 1.80 -12.18
CA GLY A 154 -13.30 0.75 -12.80
C GLY A 154 -12.40 1.27 -13.92
N GLU A 155 -12.91 2.17 -14.78
CA GLU A 155 -12.13 2.80 -15.86
C GLU A 155 -10.96 3.63 -15.30
N LEU A 156 -11.22 4.44 -14.26
CA LEU A 156 -10.19 5.25 -13.60
C LEU A 156 -9.18 4.36 -12.84
N ALA A 157 -9.63 3.33 -12.14
CA ALA A 157 -8.74 2.38 -11.46
C ALA A 157 -7.85 1.64 -12.46
N LEU A 158 -8.40 1.20 -13.60
CA LEU A 158 -7.64 0.58 -14.67
C LEU A 158 -6.57 1.53 -15.23
N ARG A 159 -6.93 2.80 -15.44
CA ARG A 159 -5.99 3.83 -15.93
C ARG A 159 -4.86 4.09 -14.92
N ALA A 160 -5.17 4.21 -13.64
CA ALA A 160 -4.17 4.39 -12.58
C ALA A 160 -3.17 3.22 -12.53
N LYS A 161 -3.68 1.98 -12.59
CA LYS A 161 -2.85 0.78 -12.65
C LYS A 161 -1.98 0.72 -13.91
N GLY A 162 -2.53 1.13 -15.06
CA GLY A 162 -1.77 1.27 -16.29
C GLY A 162 -0.55 2.18 -16.14
N ILE A 163 -0.69 3.33 -15.46
CA ILE A 163 0.45 4.22 -15.16
C ILE A 163 1.49 3.54 -14.27
N LEU A 164 1.05 2.78 -13.26
CA LEU A 164 1.98 2.04 -12.39
C LEU A 164 2.78 0.98 -13.16
N LEU A 165 2.13 0.26 -14.08
CA LEU A 165 2.80 -0.73 -14.93
C LEU A 165 3.80 -0.08 -15.90
N LEU A 166 3.45 1.09 -16.48
CA LEU A 166 4.37 1.86 -17.33
C LEU A 166 5.60 2.34 -16.56
N ARG A 167 5.38 2.82 -15.33
CA ARG A 167 6.48 3.22 -14.43
C ARG A 167 7.38 2.04 -14.11
N GLU A 168 6.82 0.87 -13.84
CA GLU A 168 7.58 -0.35 -13.53
C GLU A 168 8.38 -0.84 -14.74
N SER A 169 7.85 -0.71 -15.96
CA SER A 169 8.56 -1.08 -17.19
C SER A 169 9.63 -0.06 -17.62
N GLY A 170 9.78 1.04 -16.88
CA GLY A 170 10.71 2.13 -17.20
C GLY A 170 10.29 2.97 -18.41
N MET A 171 9.02 2.93 -18.77
CA MET A 171 8.44 3.77 -19.82
C MET A 171 8.03 5.14 -19.28
N ASP A 172 8.03 6.15 -20.16
CA ASP A 172 7.57 7.49 -19.81
C ASP A 172 6.09 7.47 -19.41
N GLU A 173 5.80 8.11 -18.29
CA GLU A 173 4.43 8.26 -17.80
C GLU A 173 3.70 9.28 -18.68
N PRO A 174 2.54 8.92 -19.28
CA PRO A 174 1.74 9.88 -20.01
C PRO A 174 1.24 10.95 -19.03
N PRO A 175 1.28 12.24 -19.41
CA PRO A 175 0.72 13.28 -18.56
C PRO A 175 -0.78 13.04 -18.38
N ILE A 176 -1.30 13.41 -17.21
CA ILE A 176 -2.73 13.33 -16.94
C ILE A 176 -3.43 14.34 -17.86
N ASP A 177 -4.22 13.82 -18.79
CA ASP A 177 -4.97 14.60 -19.77
C ASP A 177 -6.19 15.28 -19.15
N ALA A 178 -6.78 16.21 -19.90
CA ALA A 178 -8.02 16.88 -19.47
C ALA A 178 -9.17 15.87 -19.29
N GLU A 179 -9.22 14.84 -20.15
CA GLU A 179 -10.25 13.80 -20.09
C GLU A 179 -10.23 13.03 -18.76
N THR A 180 -9.05 12.68 -18.22
CA THR A 180 -8.97 12.01 -16.91
C THR A 180 -9.49 12.91 -15.79
N ARG A 181 -9.17 14.21 -15.84
CA ARG A 181 -9.66 15.18 -14.85
C ARG A 181 -11.18 15.34 -14.92
N ASP A 182 -11.74 15.38 -16.12
CA ASP A 182 -13.18 15.47 -16.34
C ASP A 182 -13.90 14.22 -15.80
N ARG A 183 -13.35 13.02 -16.08
CA ARG A 183 -13.85 11.75 -15.54
C ARG A 183 -13.76 11.67 -14.01
N LEU A 184 -12.70 12.21 -13.41
CA LEU A 184 -12.59 12.30 -11.93
C LEU A 184 -13.67 13.24 -11.35
N ALA A 185 -13.93 14.37 -12.01
CA ALA A 185 -14.99 15.29 -11.60
C ALA A 185 -16.39 14.65 -11.75
N GLU A 186 -16.61 13.93 -12.84
CA GLU A 186 -17.85 13.16 -13.08
C GLU A 186 -18.03 12.07 -12.01
N LEU A 187 -16.98 11.32 -11.66
CA LEU A 187 -17.03 10.32 -10.59
C LEU A 187 -17.45 10.97 -9.27
N ALA A 188 -16.82 12.10 -8.89
CA ALA A 188 -17.17 12.82 -7.67
C ALA A 188 -18.61 13.38 -7.69
N GLN A 189 -19.17 13.66 -8.86
CA GLN A 189 -20.58 14.05 -9.00
C GLN A 189 -21.52 12.84 -8.86
N LEU A 190 -21.19 11.71 -9.49
CA LEU A 190 -21.96 10.46 -9.39
C LEU A 190 -21.97 9.93 -7.96
N GLU A 191 -20.84 9.94 -7.25
CA GLU A 191 -20.78 9.54 -5.84
C GLU A 191 -21.70 10.40 -4.95
N ARG A 192 -21.82 11.70 -5.26
CA ARG A 192 -22.75 12.61 -4.58
C ARG A 192 -24.21 12.33 -4.92
N ALA A 193 -24.50 12.01 -6.18
CA ALA A 193 -25.85 11.68 -6.64
C ALA A 193 -26.35 10.35 -6.05
N VAL A 194 -25.52 9.31 -6.09
CA VAL A 194 -25.78 7.99 -5.49
C VAL A 194 -25.96 8.07 -3.97
N GLY A 195 -25.23 8.99 -3.33
CA GLY A 195 -25.34 9.29 -1.91
C GLY A 195 -24.76 8.20 -0.99
N LYS A 196 -24.68 8.51 0.30
CA LYS A 196 -23.96 7.67 1.29
C LYS A 196 -24.49 6.23 1.38
N ALA A 197 -25.81 6.06 1.36
CA ALA A 197 -26.43 4.73 1.45
C ALA A 197 -26.13 3.88 0.21
N GLY A 198 -26.19 4.49 -0.99
CA GLY A 198 -25.82 3.84 -2.24
C GLY A 198 -24.34 3.48 -2.29
N MET A 199 -23.46 4.39 -1.86
CA MET A 199 -22.02 4.12 -1.81
C MET A 199 -21.66 3.00 -0.83
N LEU A 200 -22.33 2.92 0.32
CA LEU A 200 -22.18 1.79 1.25
C LEU A 200 -22.64 0.47 0.61
N ALA A 201 -23.74 0.50 -0.15
CA ALA A 201 -24.23 -0.66 -0.87
C ALA A 201 -23.31 -1.07 -2.02
N LEU A 202 -22.63 -0.13 -2.68
CA LEU A 202 -21.67 -0.38 -3.76
C LEU A 202 -20.31 -0.88 -3.29
N ARG A 203 -19.91 -0.60 -2.05
CA ARG A 203 -18.58 -0.93 -1.53
C ARG A 203 -18.12 -2.39 -1.77
N PRO A 204 -18.98 -3.43 -1.65
CA PRO A 204 -18.58 -4.80 -1.96
C PRO A 204 -18.27 -5.05 -3.45
N LEU A 205 -18.83 -4.23 -4.35
CA LEU A 205 -18.58 -4.31 -5.80
C LEU A 205 -17.37 -3.48 -6.23
N MET A 206 -17.10 -2.37 -5.54
CA MET A 206 -16.04 -1.44 -5.93
C MET A 206 -14.63 -1.94 -5.56
N MET A 207 -14.50 -3.11 -4.93
CA MET A 207 -13.24 -3.61 -4.34
C MET A 207 -12.49 -2.57 -3.49
N ALA A 208 -13.17 -1.48 -3.07
CA ALA A 208 -12.56 -0.26 -2.55
C ALA A 208 -11.80 -0.52 -1.24
N THR A 209 -10.54 -0.88 -1.39
CA THR A 209 -9.53 -0.97 -0.35
C THR A 209 -8.84 0.39 -0.21
N GLY A 210 -8.02 0.57 0.83
CA GLY A 210 -7.22 1.79 0.97
C GLY A 210 -6.31 2.07 -0.24
N LYS A 211 -5.97 1.03 -1.03
CA LYS A 211 -5.15 1.14 -2.24
C LYS A 211 -5.87 1.83 -3.40
N ASP A 212 -7.16 1.57 -3.59
CA ASP A 212 -7.93 2.16 -4.71
C ASP A 212 -8.12 3.67 -4.51
N ILE A 213 -8.30 4.11 -3.26
CA ILE A 213 -8.36 5.54 -2.90
C ILE A 213 -7.02 6.22 -3.21
N TRP A 214 -5.90 5.54 -2.92
CA TRP A 214 -4.57 6.05 -3.27
C TRP A 214 -4.35 6.11 -4.79
N GLN A 215 -4.81 5.10 -5.54
CA GLN A 215 -4.71 5.08 -7.00
C GLN A 215 -5.47 6.22 -7.67
N LEU A 216 -6.67 6.53 -7.20
CA LEU A 216 -7.43 7.66 -7.74
C LEU A 216 -6.79 9.01 -7.38
N THR A 217 -6.15 9.12 -6.21
CA THR A 217 -5.37 10.32 -5.87
C THR A 217 -4.09 10.45 -6.70
N LEU A 218 -3.51 9.35 -7.21
CA LEU A 218 -2.42 9.40 -8.19
C LEU A 218 -2.84 10.08 -9.49
N LEU A 219 -4.08 9.85 -9.94
CA LEU A 219 -4.65 10.48 -11.14
C LEU A 219 -5.14 11.92 -10.92
N GLY A 220 -5.32 12.33 -9.66
CA GLY A 220 -5.78 13.67 -9.29
C GLY A 220 -4.65 14.68 -9.03
N ARG A 221 -3.39 14.25 -9.09
CA ARG A 221 -2.20 15.11 -8.98
C ARG A 221 -1.75 15.61 -10.34
#